data_AF-A0A9D8I187-F1
#
_entry.id   AF-A0A9D8I187-F1
#
_cell.length_a   1.000
_cell.length_b   1.000
_cell.length_c   1.000
_cell.angle_alpha   90.00
_cell.angle_beta   90.00
_cell.angle_gamma   90.00
#
_symmetry.space_group_name_H-M   'P 1'
#
loop_
_entity.id
_entity.type
_entity.pdbx_description
1 polymer ?
#
loop_
_entity_poly.entity_id
_entity_poly.type
_entity_poly.pdbx_seq_one_letter_code
_entity_poly.pdbx_strand_id
1 'polypeptide(L)'
;MTEIFFAVPSGLTPGTVSVRVRAGSAISEPFGFVVSSTLPASLSAVRQGDRVILAWPARGGLFEVESAPGLDPPVTWTIESNSQLPTGELTAMTVTVAGGARFFRLRSGGSVSRVRGAMVTAAEGGTLATAEGTTNLTVPPRVLAQDTRIEVTELAHSPHPELPFSTDIVMSPAGLKFQQPATLQVQLPEGITDPRLVEVYSISPANELVRSGVEQSRLRRLTNVVFESATRTLRVPVEHFYVFSVLSRRLQEEIVFDIPGQYLKKGDLIYTLTSDAVLGHRGWIPGHCGMFLGTRDPSSKVNDGAS
;
A
#
# COMPACT_ATOMS: atom_id res chain seq x y z
N MET A 1 -6.04 -4.10 10.87
CA MET A 1 -6.26 -4.73 12.19
C MET A 1 -7.11 -3.76 12.97
N THR A 2 -8.38 -4.06 13.20
CA THR A 2 -9.29 -3.13 13.89
C THR A 2 -9.08 -3.30 15.40
N GLU A 3 -8.35 -2.37 16.02
CA GLU A 3 -8.33 -2.24 17.47
C GLU A 3 -9.53 -1.40 17.92
N ILE A 4 -10.30 -1.88 18.90
CA ILE A 4 -11.45 -1.16 19.46
C ILE A 4 -11.08 -0.71 20.87
N PHE A 5 -11.06 0.60 21.10
CA PHE A 5 -10.97 1.19 22.43
C PHE A 5 -12.30 1.85 22.78
N PHE A 6 -12.82 1.55 23.97
CA PHE A 6 -13.94 2.28 24.55
C PHE A 6 -13.39 3.39 25.44
N ALA A 7 -13.71 4.65 25.13
CA ALA A 7 -13.61 5.71 26.12
C ALA A 7 -14.79 5.57 27.07
N VAL A 8 -14.55 5.01 28.26
CA VAL A 8 -15.56 4.95 29.31
C VAL A 8 -15.65 6.35 29.94
N PRO A 9 -16.82 7.00 29.98
CA PRO A 9 -16.97 8.28 30.68
C PRO A 9 -16.53 8.13 32.14
N SER A 10 -15.87 9.16 32.68
CA SER A 10 -15.54 9.21 34.10
C SER A 10 -16.83 9.11 34.93
N GLY A 11 -17.04 7.99 35.64
CA GLY A 11 -18.20 7.81 36.51
C GLY A 11 -18.80 6.40 36.61
N LEU A 12 -18.33 5.41 35.83
CA LEU A 12 -18.78 4.02 36.00
C LEU A 12 -17.94 3.29 37.05
N THR A 13 -18.61 2.56 37.95
CA THR A 13 -18.00 1.67 38.94
C THR A 13 -17.32 0.47 38.26
N PRO A 14 -16.26 -0.11 38.86
CA PRO A 14 -15.59 -1.29 38.31
C PRO A 14 -16.59 -2.43 38.14
N GLY A 15 -16.81 -2.82 36.89
CA GLY A 15 -17.64 -3.95 36.50
C GLY A 15 -17.16 -4.50 35.16
N THR A 16 -17.30 -5.80 34.98
CA THR A 16 -16.90 -6.49 33.75
C THR A 16 -17.76 -6.02 32.57
N VAL A 17 -17.17 -5.28 31.64
CA VAL A 17 -17.81 -5.00 30.34
C VAL A 17 -17.73 -6.25 29.49
N SER A 18 -18.85 -6.95 29.36
CA SER A 18 -18.97 -8.10 28.45
C SER A 18 -19.34 -7.61 27.06
N VAL A 19 -18.37 -7.54 26.14
CA VAL A 19 -18.66 -7.30 24.73
C VAL A 19 -19.15 -8.62 24.12
N ARG A 20 -20.41 -8.67 23.72
CA ARG A 20 -20.99 -9.84 23.04
C ARG A 20 -21.00 -9.57 21.54
N VAL A 21 -19.94 -10.01 20.85
CA VAL A 21 -19.90 -9.97 19.38
C VAL A 21 -20.87 -11.01 18.84
N ARG A 22 -21.91 -10.60 18.12
CA ARG A 22 -22.73 -11.50 17.30
C ARG A 22 -22.13 -11.50 15.90
N ALA A 23 -21.23 -12.44 15.63
CA ALA A 23 -20.95 -12.83 14.26
C ALA A 23 -22.21 -13.54 13.71
N GLY A 24 -22.62 -13.21 12.49
CA GLY A 24 -23.78 -13.81 11.83
C GLY A 24 -23.66 -15.32 11.56
N SER A 25 -22.52 -15.93 11.88
CA SER A 25 -22.28 -17.37 11.87
C SER A 25 -21.05 -17.68 12.72
N ALA A 26 -21.09 -18.81 13.44
CA ALA A 26 -20.17 -19.15 14.53
C ALA A 26 -18.68 -19.20 14.13
N ILE A 27 -17.83 -18.55 14.92
CA ILE A 27 -16.39 -18.78 14.96
C ILE A 27 -16.02 -19.04 16.43
N SER A 28 -15.60 -20.27 16.73
CA SER A 28 -15.25 -20.78 18.07
C SER A 28 -13.77 -21.11 18.20
N GLU A 29 -12.90 -20.33 17.57
CA GLU A 29 -11.44 -20.53 17.61
C GLU A 29 -10.79 -19.38 18.40
N PRO A 30 -9.80 -19.65 19.28
CA PRO A 30 -9.04 -18.60 19.94
C PRO A 30 -8.20 -17.85 18.90
N PHE A 31 -8.43 -16.55 18.73
CA PHE A 31 -7.58 -15.72 17.90
C PHE A 31 -6.39 -15.19 18.72
N GLY A 32 -5.17 -15.38 18.21
CA GLY A 32 -3.95 -14.83 18.78
C GLY A 32 -3.73 -13.40 18.32
N PHE A 33 -3.37 -12.52 19.25
CA PHE A 33 -2.94 -11.15 18.97
C PHE A 33 -1.45 -11.13 18.63
N VAL A 34 -1.07 -10.57 17.48
CA VAL A 34 0.33 -10.32 17.12
C VAL A 34 0.53 -8.82 17.03
N VAL A 35 1.23 -8.24 18.01
CA VAL A 35 1.72 -6.86 17.94
C VAL A 35 2.81 -6.80 16.88
N SER A 36 2.52 -6.20 15.73
CA SER A 36 3.57 -5.85 14.77
C SER A 36 3.99 -4.41 15.03
N SER A 37 5.13 -4.21 15.70
CA SER A 37 5.72 -2.88 15.81
C SER A 37 6.56 -2.59 14.58
N THR A 38 6.17 -1.61 13.77
CA THR A 38 7.10 -0.95 12.85
C THR A 38 8.00 -0.05 13.69
N LEU A 39 9.21 -0.52 13.99
CA LEU A 39 10.22 0.31 14.66
C LEU A 39 10.60 1.46 13.72
N PRO A 40 10.79 2.69 14.22
CA PRO A 40 11.30 3.78 13.40
C PRO A 40 12.60 3.36 12.72
N ALA A 41 12.75 3.73 11.44
CA ALA A 41 13.93 3.40 10.66
C ALA A 41 15.18 3.91 11.39
N SER A 42 16.04 2.99 11.82
CA SER A 42 17.27 3.28 12.53
C SER A 42 18.40 2.50 11.88
N LEU A 43 19.52 3.19 11.63
CA LEU A 43 20.76 2.58 11.18
C LEU A 43 21.72 2.56 12.35
N SER A 44 22.13 1.37 12.75
CA SER A 44 23.23 1.16 13.68
C SER A 44 24.48 0.72 12.93
N ALA A 45 25.65 1.08 13.44
CA ALA A 45 26.93 0.71 12.87
C ALA A 45 27.87 0.26 14.00
N VAL A 46 28.46 -0.93 13.85
CA VAL A 46 29.46 -1.47 14.78
C VAL A 46 30.72 -1.77 13.99
N ARG A 47 31.84 -1.18 14.40
CA ARG A 47 33.14 -1.45 13.77
C ARG A 47 33.74 -2.74 14.31
N GLN A 48 34.22 -3.60 13.42
CA GLN A 48 34.96 -4.81 13.74
C GLN A 48 36.21 -4.88 12.85
N GLY A 49 37.33 -4.32 13.32
CA GLY A 49 38.57 -4.23 12.56
C GLY A 49 38.46 -3.30 11.33
N ASP A 50 38.70 -3.84 10.15
CA ASP A 50 38.55 -3.20 8.84
C ASP A 50 37.12 -3.31 8.28
N ARG A 51 36.19 -3.86 9.06
CA ARG A 51 34.77 -4.01 8.69
C ARG A 51 33.87 -3.15 9.56
N VAL A 52 32.72 -2.81 9.00
CA VAL A 52 31.59 -2.22 9.70
C VAL A 52 30.39 -3.12 9.49
N ILE A 53 29.76 -3.53 10.59
CA ILE A 53 28.46 -4.20 10.57
C ILE A 53 27.41 -3.11 10.71
N LEU A 54 26.64 -2.94 9.65
CA LEU A 54 25.47 -2.07 9.60
C LEU A 54 24.24 -2.90 9.94
N ALA A 55 23.38 -2.44 10.83
CA ALA A 55 22.14 -3.15 11.16
C ALA A 55 20.95 -2.20 11.29
N TRP A 56 19.79 -2.65 10.81
CA TRP A 56 18.54 -1.90 10.82
C TRP A 56 17.34 -2.83 11.04
N PRO A 57 16.17 -2.32 11.47
CA PRO A 57 14.98 -3.14 11.66
C PRO A 57 14.55 -3.88 10.38
N ALA A 58 14.40 -5.20 10.46
CA ALA A 58 13.97 -6.05 9.35
C ALA A 58 12.52 -5.75 8.90
N ARG A 59 11.72 -5.14 9.79
CA ARG A 59 10.28 -4.88 9.59
C ARG A 59 9.95 -3.47 9.08
N GLY A 60 10.97 -2.67 8.71
CA GLY A 60 10.77 -1.26 8.34
C GLY A 60 10.67 -0.97 6.83
N GLY A 61 10.64 -2.00 5.98
CA GLY A 61 10.63 -1.85 4.52
C GLY A 61 11.93 -2.29 3.85
N LEU A 62 11.93 -2.32 2.51
CA LEU A 62 13.13 -2.59 1.72
C LEU A 62 14.06 -1.38 1.82
N PHE A 63 14.93 -1.33 2.83
CA PHE A 63 15.97 -0.31 2.88
C PHE A 63 17.18 -0.74 2.05
N GLU A 64 17.72 0.21 1.31
CA GLU A 64 19.05 0.08 0.72
C GLU A 64 20.06 0.85 1.56
N VAL A 65 21.23 0.25 1.75
CA VAL A 65 22.36 0.95 2.33
C VAL A 65 23.07 1.66 1.21
N GLU A 66 23.25 2.97 1.34
CA GLU A 66 24.11 3.75 0.47
C GLU A 66 25.32 4.25 1.26
N SER A 67 26.45 4.41 0.56
CA SER A 67 27.62 5.06 1.12
C SER A 67 28.16 6.21 0.27
N ALA A 68 28.91 7.10 0.94
CA ALA A 68 29.64 8.19 0.32
C ALA A 68 31.03 8.33 0.98
N PRO A 69 32.07 8.76 0.24
CA PRO A 69 33.41 8.99 0.79
C PRO A 69 33.51 10.32 1.58
N GLY A 70 32.53 11.22 1.45
CA GLY A 70 32.50 12.54 2.08
C GLY A 70 31.09 13.10 2.13
N LEU A 71 30.88 14.16 2.93
CA LEU A 71 29.59 14.85 3.07
C LEU A 71 29.60 16.28 2.49
N ASP A 72 30.72 16.69 1.89
CA ASP A 72 30.82 18.00 1.23
C ASP A 72 30.00 18.01 -0.06
N PRO A 73 29.06 18.95 -0.24
CA PRO A 73 28.25 19.03 -1.46
C PRO A 73 29.09 19.33 -2.71
N PRO A 74 28.78 18.71 -3.86
CA PRO A 74 27.72 17.72 -4.08
C PRO A 74 28.11 16.32 -3.57
N VAL A 75 27.24 15.73 -2.74
CA VAL A 75 27.47 14.38 -2.20
C VAL A 75 26.96 13.32 -3.19
N THR A 76 27.85 12.46 -3.64
CA THR A 76 27.50 11.30 -4.47
C THR A 76 27.33 10.06 -3.60
N TRP A 77 26.11 9.52 -3.55
CA TRP A 77 25.78 8.31 -2.82
C TRP A 77 25.79 7.10 -3.75
N THR A 78 26.34 5.98 -3.30
CA THR A 78 26.43 4.72 -4.05
C THR A 78 25.78 3.59 -3.27
N ILE A 79 24.98 2.75 -3.92
CA ILE A 79 24.32 1.59 -3.27
C ILE A 79 25.38 0.54 -2.92
N GLU A 80 25.34 0.05 -1.67
CA GLU A 80 26.18 -1.08 -1.25
C GLU A 80 25.56 -2.41 -1.70
N SER A 81 26.34 -3.19 -2.46
CA SER A 81 25.91 -4.49 -3.01
C SER A 81 26.26 -5.69 -2.11
N ASN A 82 26.68 -5.44 -0.87
CA ASN A 82 27.06 -6.49 0.07
C ASN A 82 25.84 -7.35 0.45
N SER A 83 26.06 -8.64 0.72
CA SER A 83 24.98 -9.56 1.11
C SER A 83 24.33 -9.11 2.43
N GLN A 84 23.02 -8.92 2.41
CA GLN A 84 22.22 -8.68 3.61
C GLN A 84 21.92 -10.02 4.29
N LEU A 85 22.07 -10.07 5.61
CA LEU A 85 21.83 -11.24 6.45
C LEU A 85 20.71 -10.93 7.45
N PRO A 86 19.58 -11.63 7.40
CA PRO A 86 18.55 -11.52 8.43
C PRO A 86 19.07 -12.05 9.77
N THR A 87 18.92 -11.27 10.84
CA THR A 87 19.31 -11.64 12.21
C THR A 87 18.17 -11.31 13.17
N GLY A 88 17.15 -12.17 13.21
CA GLY A 88 15.97 -11.99 14.06
C GLY A 88 15.12 -10.79 13.60
N GLU A 89 15.00 -9.76 14.45
CA GLU A 89 14.25 -8.54 14.13
C GLU A 89 15.06 -7.49 13.36
N LEU A 90 16.34 -7.76 13.09
CA LEU A 90 17.24 -6.89 12.35
C LEU A 90 17.65 -7.51 11.03
N THR A 91 17.94 -6.67 10.05
CA THR A 91 18.75 -7.00 8.88
C THR A 91 20.13 -6.41 9.10
N ALA A 92 21.18 -7.20 8.85
CA ALA A 92 22.56 -6.78 8.97
C ALA A 92 23.31 -6.86 7.63
N MET A 93 24.26 -5.96 7.41
CA MET A 93 25.17 -5.96 6.26
C MET A 93 26.59 -5.72 6.76
N THR A 94 27.53 -6.55 6.32
CA THR A 94 28.96 -6.35 6.60
C THR A 94 29.63 -5.67 5.42
N VAL A 95 30.16 -4.47 5.65
CA VAL A 95 30.89 -3.68 4.65
C VAL A 95 32.36 -3.60 5.04
N THR A 96 33.25 -3.80 4.08
CA THR A 96 34.69 -3.56 4.30
C THR A 96 34.98 -2.08 4.09
N VAL A 97 35.63 -1.45 5.07
CA VAL A 97 36.04 -0.05 5.03
C VAL A 97 37.55 -0.03 4.85
N ALA A 98 37.99 -0.07 3.59
CA ALA A 98 39.38 0.15 3.23
C ALA A 98 39.61 1.65 2.98
N GLY A 99 40.57 2.26 3.67
CA GLY A 99 40.96 3.67 3.47
C GLY A 99 40.34 4.64 4.48
N GLY A 100 40.02 5.86 4.00
CA GLY A 100 39.55 6.99 4.81
C GLY A 100 38.12 6.84 5.35
N ALA A 101 37.55 7.95 5.81
CA ALA A 101 36.18 7.97 6.33
C ALA A 101 35.17 7.56 5.24
N ARG A 102 34.12 6.84 5.65
CA ARG A 102 33.00 6.45 4.80
C ARG A 102 31.71 6.69 5.57
N PHE A 103 30.74 7.31 4.91
CA PHE A 103 29.46 7.69 5.49
C PHE A 103 28.40 6.75 4.95
N PHE A 104 27.46 6.34 5.79
CA PHE A 104 26.39 5.42 5.43
C PHE A 104 25.04 6.05 5.75
N ARG A 105 24.05 5.79 4.90
CA ARG A 105 22.65 6.10 5.19
C ARG A 105 21.76 4.92 4.80
N LEU A 106 20.65 4.77 5.49
CA LEU A 106 19.53 4.01 4.97
C LEU A 106 18.78 4.92 4.02
N ARG A 107 18.72 4.53 2.76
CA ARG A 107 17.69 5.04 1.85
C ARG A 107 16.51 4.11 2.05
N SER A 108 15.32 4.64 2.35
CA SER A 108 14.08 3.91 2.04
C SER A 108 14.28 3.48 0.60
N GLY A 109 14.45 2.18 0.34
CA GLY A 109 14.53 1.63 -1.00
C GLY A 109 13.14 1.83 -1.56
N GLY A 110 12.90 3.09 -1.94
CA GLY A 110 11.66 3.59 -2.47
C GLY A 110 11.55 2.87 -3.77
N SER A 111 10.88 1.73 -3.70
CA SER A 111 10.66 0.83 -4.78
C SER A 111 11.93 0.33 -5.46
N VAL A 112 12.14 -0.99 -5.50
CA VAL A 112 13.00 -1.53 -6.56
C VAL A 112 12.31 -1.12 -7.86
N SER A 113 12.78 -0.04 -8.48
CA SER A 113 12.25 0.47 -9.73
C SER A 113 12.72 -0.47 -10.81
N ARG A 114 11.86 -1.43 -11.15
CA ARG A 114 12.17 -2.47 -12.14
C ARG A 114 11.76 -1.92 -13.50
N VAL A 115 12.65 -1.14 -14.10
CA VAL A 115 12.39 -0.50 -15.38
C VAL A 115 12.80 -1.44 -16.51
N ARG A 116 11.91 -1.65 -17.49
CA ARG A 116 12.32 -2.09 -18.82
C ARG A 116 11.74 -1.17 -19.87
N GLY A 117 12.63 -0.58 -20.65
CA GLY A 117 12.31 0.17 -21.85
C GLY A 117 12.62 -0.63 -23.11
N ALA A 118 11.70 -0.64 -24.07
CA ALA A 118 11.93 -1.21 -25.40
C ALA A 118 11.20 -0.41 -26.47
N MET A 119 11.74 -0.43 -27.69
CA MET A 119 10.97 -0.01 -28.86
C MET A 119 9.91 -1.06 -29.18
N VAL A 120 8.66 -0.62 -29.28
CA VAL A 120 7.53 -1.43 -29.74
C VAL A 120 7.08 -0.88 -31.08
N THR A 121 7.07 -1.71 -32.11
CA THR A 121 6.63 -1.30 -33.44
C THR A 121 5.11 -1.22 -33.49
N ALA A 122 4.56 -0.22 -34.16
CA ALA A 122 3.11 -0.12 -34.31
C ALA A 122 2.55 -1.27 -35.14
N ALA A 123 3.31 -1.76 -36.14
CA ALA A 123 2.86 -2.82 -37.02
C ALA A 123 2.73 -4.18 -36.31
N GLU A 124 3.68 -4.52 -35.43
CA GLU A 124 3.80 -5.86 -34.85
C GLU A 124 3.39 -5.92 -33.37
N GLY A 125 3.42 -4.79 -32.67
CA GLY A 125 3.23 -4.78 -31.21
C GLY A 125 4.44 -5.39 -30.50
N GLY A 126 4.22 -6.01 -29.33
CA GLY A 126 5.29 -6.66 -28.58
C GLY A 126 4.95 -6.92 -27.11
N THR A 127 5.85 -7.60 -26.42
CA THR A 127 5.74 -7.85 -24.97
C THR A 127 6.96 -7.27 -24.25
N LEU A 128 6.72 -6.48 -23.20
CA LEU A 128 7.74 -5.99 -22.29
C LEU A 128 7.56 -6.65 -20.93
N ALA A 129 8.59 -7.35 -20.46
CA ALA A 129 8.64 -7.94 -19.12
C ALA A 129 9.52 -7.08 -18.20
N THR A 130 9.11 -6.80 -16.97
CA THR A 130 10.01 -6.20 -15.97
C THR A 130 11.21 -7.10 -15.72
N ALA A 131 12.27 -6.57 -15.10
CA ALA A 131 13.53 -7.32 -14.93
C ALA A 131 13.37 -8.69 -14.24
N GLU A 132 12.38 -8.83 -13.37
CA GLU A 132 12.09 -10.08 -12.65
C GLU A 132 11.05 -10.97 -13.35
N GLY A 133 10.44 -10.51 -14.44
CA GLY A 133 9.41 -11.25 -15.18
C GLY A 133 8.05 -11.37 -14.46
N THR A 134 7.88 -10.68 -13.33
CA THR A 134 6.63 -10.65 -12.56
C THR A 134 5.55 -9.80 -13.21
N THR A 135 5.93 -8.80 -13.99
CA THR A 135 4.99 -7.91 -14.67
C THR A 135 5.30 -7.87 -16.16
N ASN A 136 4.29 -8.14 -17.00
CA ASN A 136 4.41 -8.14 -18.45
C ASN A 136 3.35 -7.24 -19.08
N LEU A 137 3.75 -6.29 -19.92
CA LEU A 137 2.84 -5.56 -20.80
C LEU A 137 2.89 -6.17 -22.21
N THR A 138 1.76 -6.68 -22.68
CA THR A 138 1.59 -7.16 -24.05
C THR A 138 0.77 -6.15 -24.84
N VAL A 139 1.40 -5.57 -25.85
CA VAL A 139 0.81 -4.63 -26.80
C VAL A 139 0.46 -5.40 -28.09
N PRO A 140 -0.82 -5.54 -28.45
CA PRO A 140 -1.19 -6.19 -29.70
C PRO A 140 -0.65 -5.47 -30.95
N PRO A 141 -0.53 -6.15 -32.10
CA PRO A 141 -0.20 -5.51 -33.37
C PRO A 141 -1.23 -4.43 -33.75
N ARG A 142 -0.78 -3.33 -34.37
CA ARG A 142 -1.59 -2.24 -34.95
C ARG A 142 -2.45 -1.43 -33.96
N VAL A 143 -2.19 -1.53 -32.66
CA VAL A 143 -2.91 -0.74 -31.65
C VAL A 143 -2.23 0.59 -31.31
N LEU A 144 -0.95 0.74 -31.65
CA LEU A 144 -0.20 1.98 -31.55
C LEU A 144 -0.36 2.80 -32.85
N ALA A 145 -0.37 4.13 -32.73
CA ALA A 145 -0.41 5.01 -33.90
C ALA A 145 0.92 5.07 -34.67
N GLN A 146 2.04 4.86 -33.97
CA GLN A 146 3.39 4.88 -34.51
C GLN A 146 4.32 4.06 -33.61
N ASP A 147 5.49 3.68 -34.14
CA ASP A 147 6.54 3.03 -33.34
C ASP A 147 6.87 3.88 -32.12
N THR A 148 6.86 3.26 -30.94
CA THR A 148 6.92 3.98 -29.67
C THR A 148 7.88 3.29 -28.73
N ARG A 149 8.77 4.06 -28.10
CA ARG A 149 9.55 3.56 -26.97
C ARG A 149 8.62 3.49 -25.76
N ILE A 150 8.42 2.30 -25.25
CA ILE A 150 7.57 2.04 -24.09
C ILE A 150 8.47 1.64 -22.93
N GLU A 151 8.21 2.18 -21.74
CA GLU A 151 8.85 1.76 -20.51
C GLU A 151 7.81 1.32 -19.48
N VAL A 152 8.05 0.18 -18.86
CA VAL A 152 7.25 -0.34 -17.74
C VAL A 152 8.13 -0.37 -16.52
N THR A 153 7.69 0.32 -15.47
CA THR A 153 8.38 0.43 -14.20
C THR A 153 7.49 -0.14 -13.12
N GLU A 154 7.89 -1.26 -12.54
CA GLU A 154 7.26 -1.76 -11.33
C GLU A 154 7.92 -1.10 -10.11
N LEU A 155 7.09 -0.56 -9.25
CA LEU A 155 7.44 0.09 -8.00
C LEU A 155 6.94 -0.78 -6.86
N ALA A 156 7.82 -1.64 -6.36
CA ALA A 156 7.49 -2.48 -5.20
C ALA A 156 7.24 -1.59 -3.97
N HIS A 157 6.17 -1.87 -3.23
CA HIS A 157 5.97 -1.27 -1.90
C HIS A 157 6.60 -2.14 -0.83
N SER A 158 6.96 -1.50 0.28
CA SER A 158 7.31 -2.24 1.49
C SER A 158 6.08 -3.04 1.95
N PRO A 159 6.25 -4.33 2.32
CA PRO A 159 5.13 -5.14 2.77
C PRO A 159 4.48 -4.49 3.99
N HIS A 160 3.17 -4.27 3.91
CA HIS A 160 2.38 -3.69 4.98
C HIS A 160 1.50 -4.79 5.61
N PRO A 161 1.33 -4.85 6.94
CA PRO A 161 0.55 -5.92 7.58
C PRO A 161 -0.88 -6.08 7.03
N GLU A 162 -1.49 -4.98 6.59
CA GLU A 162 -2.86 -4.94 6.05
C GLU A 162 -2.92 -5.12 4.53
N LEU A 163 -1.82 -4.83 3.84
CA LEU A 163 -1.68 -4.99 2.40
C LEU A 163 -0.52 -5.97 2.15
N PRO A 164 -0.76 -7.29 2.28
CA PRO A 164 0.29 -8.30 2.14
C PRO A 164 1.00 -8.22 0.77
N PHE A 165 0.36 -7.58 -0.20
CA PHE A 165 0.95 -7.20 -1.48
C PHE A 165 0.42 -5.83 -1.91
N SER A 166 1.35 -4.98 -2.34
CA SER A 166 1.07 -3.73 -3.05
C SER A 166 2.19 -3.48 -4.05
N THR A 167 1.85 -3.20 -5.30
CA THR A 167 2.80 -2.77 -6.32
C THR A 167 2.19 -1.67 -7.16
N ASP A 168 2.96 -0.64 -7.45
CA ASP A 168 2.58 0.39 -8.42
C ASP A 168 3.32 0.13 -9.73
N ILE A 169 2.61 0.15 -10.84
CA ILE A 169 3.17 -0.07 -12.16
C ILE A 169 3.01 1.22 -12.95
N VAL A 170 4.13 1.89 -13.22
CA VAL A 170 4.19 3.15 -13.95
C VAL A 170 4.61 2.88 -15.38
N MET A 171 3.85 3.39 -16.34
CA MET A 171 4.18 3.25 -17.76
C MET A 171 4.52 4.60 -18.42
N SER A 172 5.52 4.58 -19.31
CA SER A 172 5.96 5.74 -20.09
C SER A 172 5.96 5.44 -21.60
N PRO A 173 5.65 6.43 -22.46
CA PRO A 173 5.34 7.82 -22.12
C PRO A 173 3.94 7.99 -21.53
N ALA A 174 3.82 8.85 -20.52
CA ALA A 174 2.55 9.09 -19.84
C ALA A 174 1.47 9.57 -20.82
N GLY A 175 0.26 9.04 -20.71
CA GLY A 175 -0.87 9.41 -21.54
C GLY A 175 -0.91 8.79 -22.94
N LEU A 176 0.05 7.93 -23.32
CA LEU A 176 -0.05 7.12 -24.53
C LEU A 176 -1.39 6.36 -24.54
N LYS A 177 -2.17 6.47 -25.61
CA LYS A 177 -3.45 5.77 -25.77
C LYS A 177 -3.31 4.66 -26.81
N PHE A 178 -3.97 3.55 -26.56
CA PHE A 178 -4.09 2.47 -27.53
C PHE A 178 -5.43 2.51 -28.26
N GLN A 179 -5.45 2.11 -29.53
CA GLN A 179 -6.70 1.99 -30.30
C GLN A 179 -7.57 0.82 -29.80
N GLN A 180 -6.93 -0.20 -29.23
CA GLN A 180 -7.55 -1.31 -28.51
C GLN A 180 -6.73 -1.57 -27.24
N PRO A 181 -7.33 -2.03 -26.13
CA PRO A 181 -6.59 -2.22 -24.89
C PRO A 181 -5.39 -3.17 -25.05
N ALA A 182 -4.22 -2.73 -24.56
CA ALA A 182 -3.11 -3.63 -24.28
C ALA A 182 -3.45 -4.50 -23.04
N THR A 183 -2.65 -5.54 -22.77
CA THR A 183 -2.83 -6.40 -21.60
C THR A 183 -1.64 -6.30 -20.68
N LEU A 184 -1.85 -5.82 -19.45
CA LEU A 184 -0.89 -5.90 -18.37
C LEU A 184 -1.12 -7.19 -17.58
N GLN A 185 -0.11 -8.03 -17.47
CA GLN A 185 -0.10 -9.22 -16.66
C GLN A 185 0.75 -8.98 -15.42
N VAL A 186 0.23 -9.33 -14.24
CA VAL A 186 0.92 -9.18 -12.96
C VAL A 186 0.86 -10.52 -12.22
N GLN A 187 2.03 -11.10 -11.98
CA GLN A 187 2.19 -12.31 -11.20
C GLN A 187 2.07 -11.97 -9.71
N LEU A 188 1.03 -12.49 -9.06
CA LEU A 188 0.83 -12.25 -7.63
C LEU A 188 1.72 -13.17 -6.78
N PRO A 189 2.16 -12.72 -5.59
CA PRO A 189 2.96 -13.53 -4.67
C PRO A 189 2.21 -14.76 -4.16
N GLU A 190 2.96 -15.66 -3.51
CA GLU A 190 2.38 -16.84 -2.88
C GLU A 190 1.46 -16.42 -1.72
N GLY A 191 0.32 -17.11 -1.59
CA GLY A 191 -0.69 -16.82 -0.57
C GLY A 191 -1.89 -15.98 -1.04
N ILE A 192 -1.82 -15.33 -2.21
CA ILE A 192 -2.99 -14.67 -2.80
C ILE A 192 -3.68 -15.63 -3.76
N THR A 193 -4.73 -16.29 -3.27
CA THR A 193 -5.49 -17.28 -4.05
C THR A 193 -6.93 -16.86 -4.32
N ASP A 194 -7.46 -15.88 -3.58
CA ASP A 194 -8.82 -15.37 -3.75
C ASP A 194 -8.82 -14.04 -4.52
N PRO A 195 -9.40 -13.98 -5.73
CA PRO A 195 -9.46 -12.75 -6.51
C PRO A 195 -10.22 -11.62 -5.83
N ARG A 196 -11.14 -11.92 -4.90
CA ARG A 196 -11.91 -10.91 -4.17
C ARG A 196 -11.04 -10.07 -3.24
N LEU A 197 -9.85 -10.59 -2.91
CA LEU A 197 -8.86 -9.88 -2.11
C LEU A 197 -8.03 -8.90 -2.94
N VAL A 198 -8.10 -8.96 -4.27
CA VAL A 198 -7.26 -8.16 -5.15
C VAL A 198 -8.06 -6.99 -5.70
N GLU A 199 -7.52 -5.80 -5.53
CA GLU A 199 -8.05 -4.57 -6.10
C GLU A 199 -7.02 -3.97 -7.05
N VAL A 200 -7.50 -3.52 -8.20
CA VAL A 200 -6.67 -2.80 -9.17
C VAL A 200 -7.24 -1.41 -9.33
N TYR A 201 -6.38 -0.43 -9.19
CA TYR A 201 -6.70 0.95 -9.44
C TYR A 201 -5.86 1.48 -10.58
N SER A 202 -6.46 2.34 -11.39
CA SER A 202 -5.74 3.21 -12.31
C SER A 202 -5.87 4.64 -11.80
N ILE A 203 -4.78 5.36 -11.78
CA ILE A 203 -4.82 6.83 -11.70
C ILE A 203 -4.59 7.29 -13.14
N SER A 204 -5.13 8.42 -13.60
CA SER A 204 -4.76 8.98 -14.91
C SER A 204 -5.41 10.33 -15.15
N PRO A 205 -4.73 11.31 -15.76
CA PRO A 205 -5.36 12.52 -16.31
C PRO A 205 -6.42 12.25 -17.37
N ALA A 206 -6.42 11.07 -17.99
CA ALA A 206 -7.45 10.65 -18.94
C ALA A 206 -8.68 10.02 -18.27
N ASN A 207 -8.59 9.60 -17.00
CA ASN A 207 -9.75 9.15 -16.25
C ASN A 207 -10.67 10.35 -15.95
N GLU A 208 -11.98 10.11 -16.00
CA GLU A 208 -12.96 11.08 -15.53
C GLU A 208 -12.70 11.45 -14.07
N LEU A 209 -12.90 12.73 -13.73
CA LEU A 209 -12.77 13.19 -12.36
C LEU A 209 -13.99 12.69 -11.57
N VAL A 210 -13.77 11.79 -10.63
CA VAL A 210 -14.82 11.28 -9.74
C VAL A 210 -14.83 12.12 -8.47
N ARG A 211 -16.02 12.56 -8.07
CA ARG A 211 -16.22 13.26 -6.81
C ARG A 211 -16.77 12.30 -5.76
N SER A 212 -16.07 12.17 -4.63
CA SER A 212 -16.50 11.41 -3.47
C SER A 212 -16.62 12.38 -2.28
N GLY A 213 -17.83 12.86 -2.02
CA GLY A 213 -18.05 13.94 -1.04
C GLY A 213 -17.34 15.23 -1.45
N VAL A 214 -16.42 15.70 -0.59
CA VAL A 214 -15.58 16.89 -0.86
C VAL A 214 -14.30 16.56 -1.64
N GLU A 215 -13.96 15.28 -1.77
CA GLU A 215 -12.75 14.83 -2.46
C GLU A 215 -13.01 14.71 -3.97
N GLN A 216 -12.02 15.11 -4.76
CA GLN A 216 -11.98 14.90 -6.19
C GLN A 216 -10.77 14.05 -6.52
N SER A 217 -10.99 12.94 -7.21
CA SER A 217 -9.92 12.00 -7.56
C SER A 217 -10.08 11.49 -8.98
N ARG A 218 -8.95 11.21 -9.63
CA ARG A 218 -8.89 10.49 -10.91
C ARG A 218 -8.50 9.03 -10.73
N LEU A 219 -8.46 8.57 -9.48
CA LEU A 219 -8.35 7.17 -9.11
C LEU A 219 -9.64 6.46 -9.53
N ARG A 220 -9.49 5.43 -10.35
CA ARG A 220 -10.58 4.59 -10.83
C ARG A 220 -10.27 3.14 -10.51
N ARG A 221 -11.16 2.49 -9.78
CA ARG A 221 -11.13 1.03 -9.59
C ARG A 221 -11.45 0.34 -10.91
N LEU A 222 -10.63 -0.62 -11.31
CA LEU A 222 -10.86 -1.45 -12.49
C LEU A 222 -11.62 -2.70 -12.08
N THR A 223 -12.72 -2.98 -12.79
CA THR A 223 -13.60 -4.13 -12.53
C THR A 223 -13.48 -5.22 -13.60
N ASN A 224 -12.96 -4.87 -14.78
CA ASN A 224 -12.71 -5.76 -15.91
C ASN A 224 -11.34 -6.44 -15.80
N VAL A 225 -11.00 -6.93 -14.61
CA VAL A 225 -9.74 -7.61 -14.33
C VAL A 225 -9.99 -9.12 -14.28
N VAL A 226 -9.14 -9.89 -14.95
CA VAL A 226 -9.23 -11.36 -14.96
C VAL A 226 -8.14 -11.93 -14.06
N PHE A 227 -8.53 -12.72 -13.07
CA PHE A 227 -7.61 -13.45 -12.22
C PHE A 227 -7.56 -14.92 -12.62
N GLU A 228 -6.37 -15.41 -12.93
CA GLU A 228 -6.12 -16.80 -13.29
C GLU A 228 -5.51 -17.51 -12.06
N SER A 229 -6.34 -18.23 -11.31
CA SER A 229 -5.94 -18.81 -10.02
C SER A 229 -4.83 -19.86 -10.14
N ALA A 230 -4.84 -20.67 -11.21
CA ALA A 230 -3.84 -21.71 -11.44
C ALA A 230 -2.41 -21.14 -11.56
N THR A 231 -2.28 -19.97 -12.18
CA THR A 231 -1.00 -19.29 -12.39
C THR A 231 -0.81 -18.10 -11.45
N ARG A 232 -1.81 -17.75 -10.61
CA ARG A 232 -1.85 -16.54 -9.78
C ARG A 232 -1.56 -15.27 -10.59
N THR A 233 -2.00 -15.24 -11.84
CA THR A 233 -1.75 -14.12 -12.76
C THR A 233 -2.99 -13.24 -12.83
N LEU A 234 -2.79 -11.94 -12.66
CA LEU A 234 -3.79 -10.91 -12.88
C LEU A 234 -3.63 -10.36 -14.30
N ARG A 235 -4.71 -10.29 -15.08
CA ARG A 235 -4.72 -9.64 -16.40
C ARG A 235 -5.59 -8.39 -16.35
N VAL A 236 -4.95 -7.26 -16.59
CA VAL A 236 -5.54 -5.93 -16.51
C VAL A 236 -5.52 -5.31 -17.92
N PRO A 237 -6.68 -4.90 -18.47
CA PRO A 237 -6.71 -4.18 -19.72
C PRO A 237 -6.15 -2.75 -19.53
N VAL A 238 -5.26 -2.34 -20.43
CA VAL A 238 -4.61 -1.03 -20.41
C VAL A 238 -5.05 -0.25 -21.64
N GLU A 239 -5.92 0.73 -21.46
CA GLU A 239 -6.38 1.62 -22.54
C GLU A 239 -5.40 2.76 -22.79
N HIS A 240 -4.66 3.17 -21.75
CA HIS A 240 -3.68 4.24 -21.81
C HIS A 240 -2.63 4.12 -20.69
N PHE A 241 -1.49 4.78 -20.87
CA PHE A 241 -0.37 4.73 -19.93
C PHE A 241 -0.53 5.69 -18.75
N TYR A 242 -0.43 5.10 -17.56
CA TYR A 242 -0.25 5.81 -16.29
C TYR A 242 0.25 4.81 -15.22
N VAL A 243 0.00 5.16 -13.96
CA VAL A 243 0.16 4.36 -12.75
C VAL A 243 -1.04 3.43 -12.54
N PHE A 244 -0.74 2.15 -12.39
CA PHE A 244 -1.66 1.11 -11.94
C PHE A 244 -1.23 0.62 -10.56
N SER A 245 -2.12 0.67 -9.58
CA SER A 245 -1.87 0.13 -8.25
C SER A 245 -2.57 -1.21 -8.12
N VAL A 246 -1.81 -2.29 -7.89
CA VAL A 246 -2.35 -3.61 -7.58
C VAL A 246 -2.18 -3.84 -6.08
N LEU A 247 -3.30 -3.98 -5.40
CA LEU A 247 -3.36 -4.14 -3.95
C LEU A 247 -4.00 -5.48 -3.64
N SER A 248 -3.46 -6.21 -2.68
CA SER A 248 -4.21 -7.29 -2.04
C SER A 248 -4.58 -6.85 -0.63
N ARG A 249 -5.86 -6.94 -0.28
CA ARG A 249 -6.31 -6.75 1.10
C ARG A 249 -6.46 -8.10 1.79
N ARG A 250 -6.41 -8.09 3.11
CA ARG A 250 -7.14 -9.12 3.87
C ARG A 250 -8.63 -8.80 3.76
N LEU A 251 -9.51 -9.80 3.84
CA LEU A 251 -10.94 -9.51 4.03
C LEU A 251 -11.04 -8.59 5.25
N GLN A 252 -11.32 -7.32 5.02
CA GLN A 252 -11.60 -6.39 6.09
C GLN A 252 -12.98 -6.77 6.59
N GLU A 253 -13.03 -7.38 7.77
CA GLU A 253 -14.26 -7.44 8.53
C GLU A 253 -14.50 -6.03 9.06
N GLU A 254 -15.41 -5.31 8.41
CA GLU A 254 -15.90 -4.04 8.93
C GLU A 254 -16.80 -4.34 10.12
N ILE A 255 -16.42 -3.81 11.28
CA ILE A 255 -17.30 -3.82 12.45
C ILE A 255 -18.16 -2.56 12.34
N VAL A 256 -19.37 -2.73 11.80
CA VAL A 256 -20.38 -1.68 11.79
C VAL A 256 -21.07 -1.70 13.15
N PHE A 257 -20.92 -0.61 13.91
CA PHE A 257 -21.72 -0.38 15.10
C PHE A 257 -22.96 0.42 14.70
N ASP A 258 -24.13 -0.18 14.86
CA ASP A 258 -25.36 0.60 14.97
C ASP A 258 -25.46 1.09 16.42
N ILE A 259 -25.38 2.40 16.62
CA ILE A 259 -25.61 3.02 17.93
C ILE A 259 -27.07 3.50 17.91
N PRO A 260 -28.00 2.82 18.63
CA PRO A 260 -29.38 3.25 18.65
C PRO A 260 -29.48 4.71 19.11
N GLY A 261 -30.24 5.52 18.36
CA GLY A 261 -30.32 6.97 18.60
C GLY A 261 -30.76 7.36 20.02
N GLN A 262 -31.43 6.47 20.76
CA GLN A 262 -31.77 6.68 22.18
C GLN A 262 -30.56 6.82 23.12
N TYR A 263 -29.36 6.43 22.67
CA TYR A 263 -28.12 6.56 23.43
C TYR A 263 -27.29 7.80 23.03
N LEU A 264 -27.75 8.55 22.02
CA LEU A 264 -27.06 9.73 21.51
C LEU A 264 -27.86 10.98 21.85
N LYS A 265 -27.16 12.04 22.26
CA LYS A 265 -27.72 13.37 22.46
C LYS A 265 -27.47 14.22 21.22
N LYS A 266 -28.37 15.18 20.99
CA LYS A 266 -28.19 16.15 19.93
C LYS A 266 -26.84 16.86 20.07
N GLY A 267 -26.09 16.92 18.99
CA GLY A 267 -24.77 17.54 18.96
C GLY A 267 -23.64 16.59 19.32
N ASP A 268 -23.94 15.34 19.70
CA ASP A 268 -22.91 14.32 19.87
C ASP A 268 -22.16 14.14 18.54
N LEU A 269 -20.84 14.14 18.63
CA LEU A 269 -19.96 13.93 17.49
C LEU A 269 -19.57 12.46 17.44
N ILE A 270 -19.86 11.82 16.31
CA ILE A 270 -19.51 10.45 16.03
C ILE A 270 -18.31 10.49 15.09
N TYR A 271 -17.20 9.94 15.52
CA TYR A 271 -16.01 9.83 14.70
C TYR A 271 -15.81 8.39 14.27
N THR A 272 -15.61 8.18 12.98
CA THR A 272 -14.94 6.96 12.53
C THR A 272 -13.45 7.20 12.75
N LEU A 273 -12.85 6.46 13.68
CA LEU A 273 -11.41 6.47 13.83
C LEU A 273 -10.82 5.48 12.81
N THR A 274 -10.02 6.00 11.89
CA THR A 274 -9.26 5.19 10.95
C THR A 274 -7.82 5.15 11.42
N SER A 275 -7.24 3.96 11.49
CA SER A 275 -5.82 3.83 11.74
C SER A 275 -5.07 4.29 10.49
N ASP A 276 -4.22 5.30 10.62
CA ASP A 276 -3.24 5.63 9.59
C ASP A 276 -2.06 4.67 9.67
N ALA A 277 -2.33 3.41 9.33
CA ALA A 277 -1.29 2.39 9.28
C ALA A 277 -0.28 2.67 8.14
N VAL A 278 -0.71 3.41 7.12
CA VAL A 278 0.06 3.68 5.89
C VAL A 278 1.27 4.57 6.15
N LEU A 279 1.22 5.49 7.11
CA LEU A 279 2.35 6.39 7.44
C LEU A 279 3.17 5.97 8.67
N GLY A 280 2.91 4.79 9.25
CA GLY A 280 3.66 4.33 10.43
C GLY A 280 3.41 5.14 11.71
N HIS A 281 2.41 6.03 11.70
CA HIS A 281 1.97 6.76 12.89
C HIS A 281 1.03 5.89 13.71
N ARG A 282 1.30 5.75 15.02
CA ARG A 282 0.36 5.15 16.00
C ARG A 282 -0.77 6.11 16.38
N GLY A 283 -1.25 6.89 15.42
CA GLY A 283 -2.27 7.89 15.58
C GLY A 283 -3.58 7.39 14.97
N TRP A 284 -4.65 7.48 15.75
CA TRP A 284 -5.99 7.42 15.17
C TRP A 284 -6.25 8.76 14.52
N ILE A 285 -6.42 8.76 13.20
CA ILE A 285 -6.93 9.95 12.53
C ILE A 285 -8.46 9.87 12.55
N PRO A 286 -9.16 10.94 12.99
CA PRO A 286 -10.58 11.03 12.73
C PRO A 286 -10.73 11.01 11.20
N GLY A 287 -11.36 9.95 10.69
CA GLY A 287 -11.81 9.87 9.31
C GLY A 287 -13.08 10.70 9.17
N HIS A 288 -14.15 10.07 8.70
CA HIS A 288 -15.45 10.72 8.65
C HIS A 288 -15.97 11.03 10.06
N CYS A 289 -16.31 12.31 10.30
CA CYS A 289 -17.07 12.73 11.47
C CYS A 289 -18.53 12.99 11.08
N GLY A 290 -19.46 12.48 11.87
CA GLY A 290 -20.87 12.82 11.83
C GLY A 290 -21.25 13.58 13.10
N MET A 291 -22.29 14.41 13.02
CA MET A 291 -22.94 14.98 14.21
C MET A 291 -24.33 14.37 14.29
N PHE A 292 -24.69 13.81 15.45
CA PHE A 292 -26.04 13.31 15.66
C PHE A 292 -26.99 14.51 15.78
N LEU A 293 -27.88 14.65 14.79
CA LEU A 293 -28.83 15.76 14.73
C LEU A 293 -30.12 15.48 15.50
N GLY A 294 -30.31 14.25 15.99
CA GLY A 294 -31.51 13.87 16.73
C GLY A 294 -32.78 13.88 15.88
N THR A 295 -32.71 13.58 14.58
CA THR A 295 -33.90 13.54 13.70
C THR A 295 -34.28 12.11 13.37
N ARG A 296 -35.58 11.77 13.42
CA ARG A 296 -36.09 10.49 12.89
C ARG A 296 -36.20 10.47 11.36
N ASP A 297 -36.29 11.65 10.75
CA ASP A 297 -36.34 11.85 9.32
C ASP A 297 -35.01 12.43 8.82
N PRO A 298 -34.23 11.69 8.00
CA PRO A 298 -32.94 12.14 7.49
C PRO A 298 -33.04 13.32 6.50
N SER A 299 -34.25 13.63 6.02
CA SER A 299 -34.53 14.81 5.18
C SER A 299 -35.06 16.02 5.97
N SER A 300 -35.44 15.80 7.23
CA SER A 300 -35.95 16.85 8.11
C SER A 300 -34.83 17.78 8.53
N LYS A 301 -35.03 19.08 8.32
CA LYS A 301 -34.22 20.14 8.92
C LYS A 301 -34.65 20.47 10.36
N VAL A 302 -35.69 19.80 10.86
CA VAL A 302 -36.29 20.02 12.17
C VAL A 302 -35.76 19.00 13.17
N ASN A 303 -35.26 19.50 14.30
CA ASN A 303 -34.74 18.72 15.41
C ASN A 303 -35.89 18.22 16.30
N ASP A 304 -36.21 16.93 16.27
CA ASP A 304 -37.33 16.30 17.00
C ASP A 304 -36.91 15.33 18.11
N GLY A 305 -35.60 15.18 18.36
CA GLY A 305 -35.06 14.41 19.47
C GLY A 305 -35.27 15.12 20.81
N ALA A 306 -35.98 14.48 21.72
CA ALA A 306 -36.11 14.94 23.10
C ALA A 306 -34.73 14.97 23.80
N SER A 307 -34.51 16.03 24.58
CA SER A 307 -33.32 16.30 25.40
C SER A 307 -33.05 15.24 26.47
#